data_AF-A0A955IKU0-F1
#
_entry.id   AF-A0A955IKU0-F1
#
_cell.length_a   1.000
_cell.length_b   1.000
_cell.length_c   1.000
_cell.angle_alpha   90.00
_cell.angle_beta   90.00
_cell.angle_gamma   90.00
#
_symmetry.space_group_name_H-M   'P 1'
#
loop_
_entity.id
_entity.type
_entity.pdbx_description
1 polymer ?
#
loop_
_entity_poly.entity_id
_entity_poly.type
_entity_poly.pdbx_seq_one_letter_code
_entity_poly.pdbx_strand_id
1 'polypeptide(L)'
;SAIPATPTTTPVTPAAAPPSAPTETPAPVAPPAETTPVAPVLPRELPTMPEPSADAKASAMLDRLDVRLGALRDEPLASAEVQPLRQLYLAIAENPEVETDALRDYAKTRARQLEVWSQTQQKLRDLDALTARLDRAGERSRLGVLALESGIAYTAVGRLVSSTIFDGRGLPQLLRVQDSGSGRTVVYIDASQAPQATGHLGLMVGIVGEKRFDPSLRLHVVRPTRIDTLSPQR
;
A
#
# COMPACT_ATOMS: atom_id res chain seq x y z
N SER A 1 -8.04 40.64 31.26
CA SER A 1 -8.06 41.87 30.44
C SER A 1 -6.71 42.05 29.78
N ALA A 2 -6.55 42.59 28.58
CA ALA A 2 -7.49 42.75 27.44
C ALA A 2 -6.65 43.08 26.18
N ILE A 3 -7.15 42.82 24.96
CA ILE A 3 -6.50 43.24 23.70
C ILE A 3 -7.29 44.42 23.12
N PRO A 4 -6.64 45.56 22.87
CA PRO A 4 -6.62 46.20 21.54
C PRO A 4 -5.25 46.86 21.23
N ALA A 5 -4.93 47.39 20.05
CA ALA A 5 -5.36 47.19 18.66
C ALA A 5 -4.33 47.86 17.72
N THR A 6 -4.46 47.69 16.40
CA THR A 6 -3.80 48.49 15.34
C THR A 6 -4.72 49.67 14.93
N PRO A 7 -4.49 50.52 13.89
CA PRO A 7 -3.35 50.65 12.95
C PRO A 7 -2.94 52.14 12.61
N THR A 8 -2.11 52.32 11.56
CA THR A 8 -2.13 53.41 10.53
C THR A 8 -2.17 54.90 10.89
N THR A 9 -1.23 55.70 10.36
CA THR A 9 -1.55 56.86 9.48
C THR A 9 -0.35 57.42 8.67
N THR A 10 -0.66 57.94 7.48
CA THR A 10 0.24 58.60 6.51
C THR A 10 0.26 60.13 6.69
N PRO A 11 1.24 60.84 6.09
CA PRO A 11 0.88 61.90 5.11
C PRO A 11 1.91 62.10 3.96
N VAL A 12 1.67 62.81 2.83
CA VAL A 12 0.46 63.28 2.10
C VAL A 12 0.86 63.69 0.65
N THR A 13 -0.08 63.67 -0.31
CA THR A 13 0.05 64.09 -1.73
C THR A 13 -0.25 65.60 -1.95
N PRO A 14 0.25 66.24 -3.03
CA PRO A 14 -0.63 66.67 -4.16
C PRO A 14 0.03 66.50 -5.56
N ALA A 15 -0.62 66.35 -6.73
CA ALA A 15 -1.80 66.98 -7.36
C ALA A 15 -1.53 68.42 -7.91
N ALA A 16 -1.93 68.87 -9.11
CA ALA A 16 -2.60 68.27 -10.29
C ALA A 16 -2.34 69.12 -11.60
N ALA A 17 -2.98 68.79 -12.74
CA ALA A 17 -2.90 69.45 -14.08
C ALA A 17 -3.93 70.61 -14.25
N PRO A 18 -4.33 71.15 -15.45
CA PRO A 18 -3.94 71.02 -16.90
C PRO A 18 -3.59 72.43 -17.52
N PRO A 19 -4.00 72.96 -18.72
CA PRO A 19 -4.53 72.43 -20.02
C PRO A 19 -3.96 73.09 -21.34
N SER A 20 -4.61 72.80 -22.50
CA SER A 20 -4.78 73.63 -23.74
C SER A 20 -3.79 73.58 -24.93
N ALA A 21 -4.34 73.78 -26.15
CA ALA A 21 -3.72 73.76 -27.51
C ALA A 21 -3.99 75.12 -28.25
N PRO A 22 -3.90 75.36 -29.61
CA PRO A 22 -4.05 74.46 -30.80
C PRO A 22 -3.10 74.79 -32.02
N THR A 23 -3.57 74.51 -33.26
CA THR A 23 -3.02 74.81 -34.63
C THR A 23 -2.06 73.71 -35.22
N GLU A 24 -2.30 72.91 -36.27
CA GLU A 24 -2.95 72.99 -37.63
C GLU A 24 -1.98 73.35 -38.80
N THR A 25 -2.07 72.93 -40.09
CA THR A 25 -2.93 72.03 -40.95
C THR A 25 -2.42 72.13 -42.43
N PRO A 26 -2.56 71.18 -43.42
CA PRO A 26 -2.80 69.70 -43.44
C PRO A 26 -2.01 68.88 -44.55
N ALA A 27 -2.41 67.61 -44.74
CA ALA A 27 -2.54 66.84 -46.02
C ALA A 27 -1.31 66.16 -46.69
N PRO A 28 -1.52 65.14 -47.58
CA PRO A 28 -2.77 64.44 -47.96
C PRO A 28 -2.83 62.94 -47.58
N VAL A 29 -3.97 62.29 -47.87
CA VAL A 29 -4.32 60.92 -47.46
C VAL A 29 -3.95 59.87 -48.54
N ALA A 30 -3.55 58.67 -48.09
CA ALA A 30 -3.67 57.41 -48.83
C ALA A 30 -4.59 56.44 -48.05
N PRO A 31 -5.43 55.63 -48.72
CA PRO A 31 -6.45 54.83 -48.04
C PRO A 31 -5.87 53.63 -47.26
N PRO A 32 -6.46 53.27 -46.09
CA PRO A 32 -6.02 52.12 -45.31
C PRO A 32 -6.44 50.79 -45.96
N ALA A 33 -5.61 49.75 -45.74
CA ALA A 33 -5.94 48.37 -46.10
C ALA A 33 -7.02 47.77 -45.19
N GLU A 34 -7.67 46.70 -45.65
CA GLU A 34 -8.79 46.05 -44.97
C GLU A 34 -8.35 45.37 -43.66
N THR A 35 -8.88 45.84 -42.52
CA THR A 35 -8.68 45.19 -41.22
C THR A 35 -9.53 43.93 -41.12
N THR A 36 -8.97 42.77 -41.47
CA THR A 36 -9.62 41.47 -41.23
C THR A 36 -9.90 41.28 -39.74
N PRO A 37 -11.13 40.95 -39.30
CA PRO A 37 -11.43 40.77 -37.89
C PRO A 37 -10.73 39.51 -37.34
N VAL A 38 -9.91 39.69 -36.30
CA VAL A 38 -9.27 38.58 -35.59
C VAL A 38 -10.35 37.80 -34.82
N ALA A 39 -10.63 36.58 -35.27
CA ALA A 39 -11.55 35.68 -34.58
C ALA A 39 -11.02 35.33 -33.17
N PRO A 40 -11.89 35.20 -32.15
CA PRO A 40 -11.45 34.87 -30.80
C PRO A 40 -10.84 33.47 -30.75
N VAL A 41 -9.57 33.39 -30.35
CA VAL A 41 -8.88 32.11 -30.15
C VAL A 41 -9.49 31.42 -28.93
N LEU A 42 -10.25 30.35 -29.17
CA LEU A 42 -10.76 29.48 -28.11
C LEU A 42 -9.59 28.90 -27.29
N PRO A 43 -9.73 28.80 -25.95
CA PRO A 43 -8.73 28.14 -25.13
C PRO A 43 -8.45 26.72 -25.64
N ARG A 44 -7.18 26.44 -25.95
CA ARG A 44 -6.73 25.15 -26.44
C ARG A 44 -6.71 24.17 -25.27
N GLU A 45 -7.72 23.30 -25.18
CA GLU A 45 -7.73 22.21 -24.22
C GLU A 45 -6.43 21.39 -24.33
N LEU A 46 -5.81 21.10 -23.18
CA LEU A 46 -4.66 20.20 -23.17
C LEU A 46 -5.14 18.78 -23.49
N PRO A 47 -4.39 18.00 -24.29
CA PRO A 47 -4.76 16.63 -24.58
C PRO A 47 -4.66 15.78 -23.31
N THR A 48 -5.81 15.44 -22.74
CA THR A 48 -5.92 14.47 -21.64
C THR A 48 -5.28 13.15 -22.09
N MET A 49 -4.21 12.73 -21.42
CA MET A 49 -3.67 11.38 -21.65
C MET A 49 -4.76 10.35 -21.32
N PRO A 50 -5.02 9.36 -22.19
CA PRO A 50 -5.98 8.31 -21.87
C PRO A 50 -5.47 7.52 -20.65
N GLU A 51 -6.37 7.21 -19.73
CA GLU A 51 -6.04 6.27 -18.66
C GLU A 51 -5.66 4.90 -19.26
N PRO A 52 -4.67 4.20 -18.67
CA PRO A 52 -4.36 2.84 -19.11
C PRO A 52 -5.58 1.93 -18.87
N SER A 53 -5.90 1.12 -19.89
CA SER A 53 -7.02 0.16 -19.84
C SER A 53 -6.84 -0.87 -18.72
N ALA A 54 -7.93 -1.54 -18.34
CA ALA A 54 -7.88 -2.63 -17.37
C ALA A 54 -6.89 -3.73 -17.79
N ASP A 55 -6.83 -4.09 -19.09
CA ASP A 55 -5.84 -5.03 -19.63
C ASP A 55 -4.40 -4.54 -19.47
N ALA A 56 -4.12 -3.26 -19.73
CA ALA A 56 -2.79 -2.68 -19.54
C ALA A 56 -2.40 -2.65 -18.05
N LYS A 57 -3.34 -2.28 -17.17
CA LYS A 57 -3.20 -2.33 -15.71
C LYS A 57 -2.96 -3.78 -15.22
N ALA A 58 -3.67 -4.76 -15.78
CA ALA A 58 -3.56 -6.17 -15.44
C ALA A 58 -2.23 -6.80 -15.91
N SER A 59 -1.80 -6.56 -17.15
CA SER A 59 -0.51 -7.07 -17.66
C SER A 59 0.65 -6.56 -16.81
N ALA A 60 0.72 -5.24 -16.57
CA ALA A 60 1.76 -4.63 -15.75
C ALA A 60 1.71 -5.07 -14.27
N MET A 61 0.58 -5.61 -13.80
CA MET A 61 0.46 -6.23 -12.49
C MET A 61 0.92 -7.70 -12.52
N LEU A 62 0.59 -8.47 -13.56
CA LEU A 62 1.05 -9.86 -13.73
C LEU A 62 2.58 -9.95 -13.77
N ASP A 63 3.26 -9.05 -14.50
CA ASP A 63 4.72 -8.95 -14.53
C ASP A 63 5.30 -8.77 -13.10
N ARG A 64 4.67 -7.91 -12.30
CA ARG A 64 5.04 -7.63 -10.90
C ARG A 64 4.70 -8.77 -9.94
N LEU A 65 3.72 -9.62 -10.26
CA LEU A 65 3.42 -10.83 -9.51
C LEU A 65 4.38 -11.96 -9.87
N ASP A 66 4.79 -12.09 -11.13
CA ASP A 66 5.77 -13.10 -11.55
C ASP A 66 7.18 -12.83 -10.98
N VAL A 67 7.59 -11.56 -10.84
CA VAL A 67 8.82 -11.20 -10.12
C VAL A 67 8.74 -11.61 -8.64
N ARG A 68 7.59 -11.39 -7.98
CA ARG A 68 7.34 -11.85 -6.60
C ARG A 68 7.27 -13.38 -6.49
N LEU A 69 6.70 -14.05 -7.48
CA LEU A 69 6.69 -15.51 -7.59
C LEU A 69 8.11 -16.07 -7.71
N GLY A 70 9.04 -15.33 -8.31
CA GLY A 70 10.47 -15.62 -8.32
C GLY A 70 11.06 -15.58 -6.91
N ALA A 71 11.01 -14.43 -6.24
CA ALA A 71 11.54 -14.27 -4.88
C ALA A 71 10.91 -15.22 -3.84
N LEU A 72 9.63 -15.57 -4.02
CA LEU A 72 8.91 -16.52 -3.18
C LEU A 72 9.47 -17.96 -3.28
N ARG A 73 10.22 -18.31 -4.33
CA ARG A 73 10.84 -19.65 -4.46
C ARG A 73 12.02 -19.85 -3.52
N ASP A 74 12.63 -18.74 -3.08
CA ASP A 74 13.80 -18.75 -2.20
C ASP A 74 13.37 -18.78 -0.71
N GLU A 75 12.08 -18.57 -0.40
CA GLU A 75 11.51 -18.80 0.94
C GLU A 75 11.29 -20.30 1.20
N PRO A 76 11.55 -20.80 2.43
CA PRO A 76 11.13 -22.13 2.84
C PRO A 76 9.61 -22.33 2.67
N LEU A 77 9.22 -23.37 1.93
CA LEU A 77 7.81 -23.58 1.54
C LEU A 77 6.84 -23.64 2.74
N ALA A 78 7.27 -24.07 3.92
CA ALA A 78 6.46 -24.09 5.14
C ALA A 78 5.99 -22.69 5.59
N SER A 79 6.84 -21.67 5.46
CA SER A 79 6.58 -20.29 5.87
C SER A 79 6.20 -19.35 4.71
N ALA A 80 6.48 -19.71 3.45
CA ALA A 80 6.25 -18.87 2.27
C ALA A 80 4.82 -18.32 2.12
N GLU A 81 4.69 -17.07 1.64
CA GLU A 81 3.43 -16.35 1.35
C GLU A 81 2.69 -16.84 0.07
N VAL A 82 2.59 -18.16 -0.10
CA VAL A 82 1.92 -18.81 -1.23
C VAL A 82 0.46 -18.37 -1.39
N GLN A 83 -0.29 -18.30 -0.29
CA GLN A 83 -1.71 -17.93 -0.32
C GLN A 83 -1.97 -16.47 -0.70
N PRO A 84 -1.36 -15.44 -0.08
CA PRO A 84 -1.54 -14.06 -0.52
C PRO A 84 -1.23 -13.86 -2.01
N LEU A 85 -0.12 -14.42 -2.51
CA LEU A 85 0.23 -14.32 -3.93
C LEU A 85 -0.82 -14.99 -4.84
N ARG A 86 -1.33 -16.16 -4.45
CA ARG A 86 -2.44 -16.85 -5.13
C ARG A 86 -3.71 -16.00 -5.19
N GLN A 87 -4.06 -15.31 -4.11
CA GLN A 87 -5.23 -14.43 -4.07
C GLN A 87 -5.08 -13.21 -4.99
N LEU A 88 -3.86 -12.68 -5.16
CA LEU A 88 -3.56 -11.58 -6.07
C LEU A 88 -3.69 -12.01 -7.55
N TYR A 89 -3.20 -13.20 -7.93
CA TYR A 89 -3.47 -13.74 -9.27
C TYR A 89 -4.97 -14.02 -9.48
N LEU A 90 -5.68 -14.54 -8.47
CA LEU A 90 -7.14 -14.72 -8.58
C LEU A 90 -7.88 -13.39 -8.76
N ALA A 91 -7.48 -12.32 -8.08
CA ALA A 91 -8.10 -11.01 -8.27
C ALA A 91 -8.00 -10.49 -9.72
N ILE A 92 -6.96 -10.87 -10.47
CA ILE A 92 -6.83 -10.55 -11.91
C ILE A 92 -7.65 -11.53 -12.77
N ALA A 93 -7.65 -12.82 -12.43
CA ALA A 93 -8.42 -13.86 -13.11
C ALA A 93 -9.95 -13.69 -12.98
N GLU A 94 -10.40 -13.09 -11.88
CA GLU A 94 -11.79 -12.90 -11.47
C GLU A 94 -12.31 -11.48 -11.79
N ASN A 95 -11.46 -10.55 -12.27
CA ASN A 95 -11.86 -9.18 -12.62
C ASN A 95 -12.63 -9.14 -13.97
N PRO A 96 -13.91 -8.69 -14.00
CA PRO A 96 -14.66 -8.53 -15.25
C PRO A 96 -14.23 -7.34 -16.10
N GLU A 97 -13.46 -6.39 -15.59
CA GLU A 97 -12.94 -5.25 -16.36
C GLU A 97 -11.80 -5.64 -17.30
N VAL A 98 -11.06 -6.72 -16.99
CA VAL A 98 -10.07 -7.29 -17.89
C VAL A 98 -10.83 -7.94 -19.03
N GLU A 99 -10.59 -7.54 -20.27
CA GLU A 99 -11.30 -8.02 -21.47
C GLU A 99 -10.57 -9.20 -22.12
N THR A 100 -9.23 -9.20 -22.16
CA THR A 100 -8.43 -10.28 -22.78
C THR A 100 -8.45 -11.58 -21.97
N ASP A 101 -9.10 -12.63 -22.51
CA ASP A 101 -9.13 -13.98 -21.93
C ASP A 101 -7.75 -14.55 -21.61
N ALA A 102 -6.76 -14.33 -22.48
CA ALA A 102 -5.40 -14.84 -22.29
C ALA A 102 -4.74 -14.33 -20.98
N LEU A 103 -5.02 -13.09 -20.57
CA LEU A 103 -4.54 -12.54 -19.30
C LEU A 103 -5.25 -13.22 -18.11
N ARG A 104 -6.57 -13.40 -18.20
CA ARG A 104 -7.36 -14.11 -17.18
C ARG A 104 -6.90 -15.55 -17.03
N ASP A 105 -6.68 -16.28 -18.14
CA ASP A 105 -6.28 -17.69 -18.12
C ASP A 105 -4.83 -17.91 -17.69
N TYR A 106 -3.93 -16.98 -18.01
CA TYR A 106 -2.57 -16.96 -17.43
C TYR A 106 -2.62 -16.80 -15.91
N ALA A 107 -3.42 -15.85 -15.42
CA ALA A 107 -3.63 -15.62 -13.99
C ALA A 107 -4.26 -16.83 -13.28
N LYS A 108 -5.29 -17.46 -13.86
CA LYS A 108 -5.87 -18.74 -13.37
C LYS A 108 -4.82 -19.85 -13.30
N THR A 109 -3.94 -19.93 -14.30
CA THR A 109 -2.88 -20.96 -14.36
C THR A 109 -1.83 -20.76 -13.27
N ARG A 110 -1.40 -19.51 -13.01
CA ARG A 110 -0.53 -19.17 -11.88
C ARG A 110 -1.18 -19.46 -10.53
N ALA A 111 -2.46 -19.10 -10.36
CA ALA A 111 -3.22 -19.42 -9.14
C ALA A 111 -3.32 -20.94 -8.89
N ARG A 112 -3.52 -21.76 -9.94
CA ARG A 112 -3.52 -23.23 -9.83
C ARG A 112 -2.15 -23.81 -9.47
N GLN A 113 -1.04 -23.23 -9.96
CA GLN A 113 0.31 -23.63 -9.55
C GLN A 113 0.54 -23.37 -8.05
N LEU A 114 0.12 -22.20 -7.56
CA LEU A 114 0.21 -21.82 -6.14
C LEU A 114 -0.77 -22.59 -5.24
N GLU A 115 -1.91 -23.05 -5.76
CA GLU A 115 -2.79 -23.98 -5.05
C GLU A 115 -2.07 -25.28 -4.68
N VAL A 116 -1.39 -25.92 -5.65
CA VAL A 116 -0.60 -27.15 -5.40
C VAL A 116 0.49 -26.90 -4.36
N TRP A 117 1.16 -25.74 -4.42
CA TRP A 117 2.17 -25.36 -3.43
C TRP A 117 1.57 -25.16 -2.04
N SER A 118 0.38 -24.56 -1.94
CA SER A 118 -0.33 -24.38 -0.67
C SER A 118 -0.82 -25.70 -0.08
N GLN A 119 -1.18 -26.68 -0.91
CA GLN A 119 -1.55 -28.03 -0.45
C GLN A 119 -0.33 -28.79 0.09
N THR A 120 0.84 -28.65 -0.54
CA THR A 120 2.10 -29.19 -0.02
C THR A 120 2.51 -28.49 1.28
N GLN A 121 2.41 -27.15 1.34
CA GLN A 121 2.63 -26.38 2.57
C GLN A 121 1.70 -26.83 3.70
N GLN A 122 0.43 -27.13 3.41
CA GLN A 122 -0.50 -27.63 4.42
C GLN A 122 -0.10 -29.02 4.93
N LYS A 123 0.24 -29.97 4.04
CA LYS A 123 0.72 -31.30 4.41
C LYS A 123 1.97 -31.26 5.30
N LEU A 124 2.91 -30.34 5.03
CA LEU A 124 4.06 -30.13 5.91
C LEU A 124 3.61 -29.71 7.32
N ARG A 125 2.73 -28.70 7.44
CA ARG A 125 2.18 -28.28 8.74
C ARG A 125 1.37 -29.37 9.45
N ASP A 126 0.69 -30.24 8.72
CA ASP A 126 -0.04 -31.37 9.28
C ASP A 126 0.93 -32.43 9.85
N LEU A 127 2.06 -32.67 9.19
CA LEU A 127 3.16 -33.50 9.70
C LEU A 127 3.82 -32.87 10.93
N ASP A 128 4.16 -31.58 10.90
CA ASP A 128 4.70 -30.85 12.06
C ASP A 128 3.76 -30.93 13.27
N ALA A 129 2.45 -30.80 13.03
CA ALA A 129 1.43 -30.92 14.07
C ALA A 129 1.27 -32.35 14.61
N LEU A 130 1.58 -33.38 13.82
CA LEU A 130 1.62 -34.79 14.27
C LEU A 130 2.89 -35.07 15.08
N THR A 131 4.07 -34.68 14.59
CA THR A 131 5.34 -34.80 15.32
C THR A 131 5.24 -34.10 16.68
N ALA A 132 4.83 -32.83 16.69
CA ALA A 132 4.63 -32.08 17.92
C ALA A 132 3.52 -32.63 18.82
N ARG A 133 2.63 -33.52 18.36
CA ARG A 133 1.68 -34.24 19.24
C ARG A 133 2.33 -35.46 19.89
N LEU A 134 3.22 -36.16 19.19
CA LEU A 134 4.02 -37.25 19.74
C LEU A 134 5.00 -36.69 20.80
N ASP A 135 5.68 -35.59 20.51
CA ASP A 135 6.59 -34.93 21.46
C ASP A 135 5.86 -34.45 22.73
N ARG A 136 4.62 -33.92 22.58
CA ARG A 136 3.76 -33.53 23.71
C ARG A 136 3.12 -34.69 24.47
N ALA A 137 3.25 -35.93 24.00
CA ALA A 137 3.01 -37.11 24.82
C ALA A 137 4.21 -37.44 25.73
N GLY A 138 5.41 -36.97 25.37
CA GLY A 138 6.63 -37.04 26.18
C GLY A 138 6.74 -35.92 27.23
N GLU A 139 6.45 -34.66 26.86
CA GLU A 139 6.58 -33.54 27.79
C GLU A 139 5.54 -32.41 27.59
N ARG A 140 4.96 -31.91 28.70
CA ARG A 140 3.97 -30.81 28.70
C ARG A 140 4.66 -29.49 29.02
N SER A 141 4.87 -28.58 28.06
CA SER A 141 5.60 -27.34 28.40
C SER A 141 5.22 -26.00 27.72
N ARG A 142 5.16 -24.99 28.59
CA ARG A 142 5.64 -23.60 28.48
C ARG A 142 4.99 -22.59 27.53
N LEU A 143 4.56 -22.90 26.31
CA LEU A 143 4.11 -21.82 25.39
C LEU A 143 2.82 -21.09 25.83
N GLY A 144 2.02 -21.67 26.73
CA GLY A 144 0.86 -20.98 27.33
C GLY A 144 1.17 -20.06 28.51
N VAL A 145 2.41 -20.02 29.01
CA VAL A 145 2.74 -19.39 30.31
C VAL A 145 3.03 -17.89 30.17
N LEU A 146 3.81 -17.48 29.16
CA LEU A 146 4.21 -16.08 28.93
C LEU A 146 3.01 -15.12 28.70
N ALA A 147 1.88 -15.63 28.21
CA ALA A 147 0.65 -14.85 28.06
C ALA A 147 -0.06 -14.58 29.41
N LEU A 148 0.09 -15.48 30.39
CA LEU A 148 -0.47 -15.33 31.73
C LEU A 148 0.40 -14.42 32.62
N GLU A 149 1.72 -14.51 32.50
CA GLU A 149 2.69 -13.77 33.33
C GLU A 149 2.64 -12.25 33.15
N SER A 150 2.20 -11.75 31.99
CA SER A 150 2.12 -10.30 31.71
C SER A 150 0.76 -9.67 31.99
N GLY A 151 -0.29 -10.46 32.23
CA GLY A 151 -1.66 -9.99 32.42
C GLY A 151 -2.30 -9.29 31.20
N ILE A 152 -1.62 -9.25 30.05
CA ILE A 152 -2.05 -8.56 28.84
C ILE A 152 -2.58 -9.57 27.81
N ALA A 153 -3.84 -9.41 27.40
CA ALA A 153 -4.42 -10.18 26.31
C ALA A 153 -3.94 -9.66 24.94
N TYR A 154 -2.90 -10.28 24.38
CA TYR A 154 -2.40 -9.96 23.04
C TYR A 154 -3.35 -10.47 21.94
N THR A 155 -3.63 -9.62 20.94
CA THR A 155 -4.36 -9.97 19.70
C THR A 155 -3.57 -10.95 18.83
N ALA A 156 -2.23 -10.85 18.86
CA ALA A 156 -1.32 -11.77 18.20
C ALA A 156 0.03 -11.83 18.93
N VAL A 157 0.70 -12.98 18.87
CA VAL A 157 2.07 -13.19 19.37
C VAL A 157 2.86 -13.92 18.29
N GLY A 158 4.13 -13.55 18.10
CA GLY A 158 5.02 -14.23 17.16
C GLY A 158 6.27 -13.41 16.81
N ARG A 159 7.14 -13.98 15.98
CA ARG A 159 8.32 -13.30 15.45
C ARG A 159 7.92 -12.30 14.37
N LEU A 160 8.37 -11.05 14.45
CA LEU A 160 8.09 -10.04 13.42
C LEU A 160 9.09 -10.17 12.26
N VAL A 161 8.60 -10.21 11.03
CA VAL A 161 9.38 -10.39 9.79
C VAL A 161 8.81 -9.46 8.70
N SER A 162 9.60 -9.07 7.69
CA SER A 162 9.09 -8.38 6.50
C SER A 162 8.26 -9.32 5.61
N SER A 163 7.28 -8.80 4.86
CA SER A 163 6.66 -9.55 3.75
C SER A 163 7.52 -9.53 2.49
N THR A 164 7.53 -10.66 1.78
CA THR A 164 8.15 -10.81 0.45
C THR A 164 7.20 -10.36 -0.66
N ILE A 165 5.88 -10.43 -0.40
CA ILE A 165 4.83 -10.04 -1.35
C ILE A 165 4.47 -8.56 -1.19
N PHE A 166 4.38 -8.08 0.05
CA PHE A 166 3.96 -6.74 0.42
C PHE A 166 5.18 -5.89 0.81
N ASP A 167 6.03 -5.62 -0.18
CA ASP A 167 7.35 -4.98 -0.07
C ASP A 167 7.33 -3.45 -0.26
N GLY A 168 6.15 -2.85 -0.50
CA GLY A 168 6.01 -1.43 -0.85
C GLY A 168 6.11 -1.12 -2.34
N ARG A 169 6.49 -2.07 -3.21
CA ARG A 169 6.75 -1.81 -4.65
C ARG A 169 5.50 -2.03 -5.50
N GLY A 170 4.54 -1.11 -5.37
CA GLY A 170 3.25 -1.17 -6.07
C GLY A 170 2.20 -2.07 -5.39
N LEU A 171 2.55 -2.65 -4.24
CA LEU A 171 1.63 -3.13 -3.20
C LEU A 171 2.00 -2.41 -1.90
N PRO A 172 1.10 -2.29 -0.89
CA PRO A 172 1.44 -1.73 0.41
C PRO A 172 2.63 -2.45 1.07
N GLN A 173 3.36 -1.76 1.94
CA GLN A 173 4.42 -2.38 2.73
C GLN A 173 3.83 -2.99 4.01
N LEU A 174 3.84 -4.32 4.12
CA LEU A 174 3.33 -5.03 5.30
C LEU A 174 4.44 -5.82 6.00
N LEU A 175 4.36 -5.86 7.33
CA LEU A 175 5.12 -6.77 8.17
C LEU A 175 4.26 -7.98 8.55
N ARG A 176 4.91 -9.11 8.84
CA ARG A 176 4.31 -10.42 9.16
C ARG A 176 4.63 -10.79 10.59
N VAL A 177 3.62 -11.18 11.36
CA VAL A 177 3.81 -11.85 12.66
C VAL A 177 3.81 -13.34 12.40
N GLN A 178 4.96 -14.01 12.46
CA GLN A 178 5.10 -15.45 12.27
C GLN A 178 5.02 -16.20 13.60
N ASP A 179 4.17 -17.22 13.69
CA ASP A 179 4.19 -18.16 14.81
C ASP A 179 5.55 -18.87 14.89
N SER A 180 6.19 -18.90 16.06
CA SER A 180 7.56 -19.41 16.20
C SER A 180 7.69 -20.93 16.13
N GLY A 181 6.59 -21.68 16.27
CA GLY A 181 6.60 -23.14 16.10
C GLY A 181 6.44 -23.57 14.65
N SER A 182 5.62 -22.86 13.87
CA SER A 182 5.20 -23.25 12.52
C SER A 182 5.66 -22.32 11.39
N GLY A 183 6.30 -21.19 11.70
CA GLY A 183 6.69 -20.15 10.73
C GLY A 183 5.53 -19.43 10.04
N ARG A 184 4.29 -19.81 10.36
CA ARG A 184 3.06 -19.35 9.69
C ARG A 184 2.73 -17.91 10.09
N THR A 185 2.46 -17.05 9.10
CA THR A 185 1.92 -15.71 9.35
C THR A 185 0.58 -15.79 10.08
N VAL A 186 0.53 -15.28 11.32
CA VAL A 186 -0.65 -15.16 12.19
C VAL A 186 -1.47 -13.92 11.80
N VAL A 187 -0.80 -12.81 11.50
CA VAL A 187 -1.42 -11.55 11.08
C VAL A 187 -0.41 -10.64 10.36
N TYR A 188 -0.90 -9.69 9.58
CA TYR A 188 -0.11 -8.63 8.96
C TYR A 188 -0.21 -7.32 9.74
N ILE A 189 0.82 -6.48 9.66
CA ILE A 189 0.85 -5.11 10.19
C ILE A 189 1.15 -4.17 9.02
N ASP A 190 0.39 -3.09 8.88
CA ASP A 190 0.68 -2.01 7.94
C ASP A 190 1.83 -1.15 8.46
N ALA A 191 2.97 -1.15 7.74
CA ALA A 191 4.17 -0.41 8.14
C ALA A 191 3.98 1.12 8.11
N SER A 192 3.05 1.63 7.29
CA SER A 192 2.71 3.07 7.25
C SER A 192 1.91 3.51 8.47
N GLN A 193 1.08 2.61 9.03
CA GLN A 193 0.25 2.86 10.22
C GLN A 193 0.98 2.54 11.54
N ALA A 194 2.11 1.84 11.47
CA ALA A 194 2.91 1.42 12.62
C ALA A 194 4.41 1.49 12.31
N PRO A 195 4.99 2.67 12.00
CA PRO A 195 6.40 2.81 11.63
C PRO A 195 7.37 2.29 12.72
N GLN A 196 6.95 2.34 13.99
CA GLN A 196 7.69 1.77 15.12
C GLN A 196 7.87 0.24 15.02
N ALA A 197 6.94 -0.48 14.36
CA ALA A 197 7.00 -1.93 14.22
C ALA A 197 8.28 -2.38 13.49
N THR A 198 8.77 -1.59 12.53
CA THR A 198 10.03 -1.85 11.79
C THR A 198 11.23 -2.00 12.73
N GLY A 199 11.25 -1.31 13.86
CA GLY A 199 12.30 -1.42 14.88
C GLY A 199 12.32 -2.75 15.65
N HIS A 200 11.26 -3.56 15.54
CA HIS A 200 11.15 -4.88 16.18
C HIS A 200 11.34 -6.05 15.20
N LEU A 201 11.80 -5.79 13.98
CA LEU A 201 12.06 -6.84 12.99
C LEU A 201 13.07 -7.88 13.51
N GLY A 202 12.74 -9.16 13.26
CA GLY A 202 13.51 -10.31 13.73
C GLY A 202 13.26 -10.70 15.20
N LEU A 203 12.60 -9.85 16.00
CA LEU A 203 12.31 -10.09 17.41
C LEU A 203 10.98 -10.84 17.61
N MET A 204 10.84 -11.48 18.77
CA MET A 204 9.55 -12.00 19.25
C MET A 204 8.73 -10.85 19.85
N VAL A 205 7.48 -10.69 19.42
CA VAL A 205 6.58 -9.62 19.85
C VAL A 205 5.20 -10.13 20.26
N GLY A 206 4.62 -9.48 21.27
CA GLY A 206 3.20 -9.50 21.58
C GLY A 206 2.57 -8.21 21.07
N ILE A 207 1.40 -8.31 20.44
CA ILE A 207 0.74 -7.18 19.80
C ILE A 207 -0.69 -7.05 20.32
N VAL A 208 -1.03 -5.87 20.80
CA VAL A 208 -2.40 -5.46 21.12
C VAL A 208 -2.89 -4.51 20.03
N GLY A 209 -4.10 -4.72 19.53
CA GLY A 209 -4.68 -3.90 18.47
C GLY A 209 -5.92 -4.52 17.85
N GLU A 210 -6.58 -3.76 16.99
CA GLU A 210 -7.78 -4.20 16.27
C GLU A 210 -7.39 -5.06 15.06
N LYS A 211 -7.97 -6.26 14.93
CA LYS A 211 -7.78 -7.16 13.79
C LYS A 211 -8.95 -7.02 12.81
N ARG A 212 -8.69 -6.38 11.66
CA ARG A 212 -9.66 -6.28 10.56
C ARG A 212 -9.33 -7.26 9.43
N PHE A 213 -10.31 -7.60 8.62
CA PHE A 213 -10.07 -8.18 7.29
C PHE A 213 -9.97 -7.03 6.28
N ASP A 214 -8.99 -7.09 5.39
CA ASP A 214 -8.84 -6.17 4.28
C ASP A 214 -9.33 -6.87 2.99
N PRO A 215 -10.46 -6.44 2.40
CA PRO A 215 -11.05 -7.13 1.25
C PRO A 215 -10.22 -6.95 -0.02
N SER A 216 -9.55 -5.82 -0.19
CA SER A 216 -8.71 -5.51 -1.36
C SER A 216 -7.44 -6.36 -1.38
N LEU A 217 -6.87 -6.66 -0.21
CA LEU A 217 -5.69 -7.53 -0.08
C LEU A 217 -6.04 -8.99 0.27
N ARG A 218 -7.33 -9.29 0.49
CA ARG A 218 -7.90 -10.60 0.90
C ARG A 218 -7.18 -11.24 2.11
N LEU A 219 -6.75 -10.43 3.08
CA LEU A 219 -5.95 -10.84 4.25
C LEU A 219 -6.34 -10.13 5.56
N HIS A 220 -5.85 -10.63 6.70
CA HIS A 220 -6.08 -9.98 8.00
C HIS A 220 -4.94 -9.01 8.37
N VAL A 221 -5.28 -7.74 8.54
CA VAL A 221 -4.39 -6.69 9.06
C VAL A 221 -4.75 -6.39 10.51
N VAL A 222 -3.75 -6.26 11.38
CA VAL A 222 -3.90 -5.61 12.68
C VAL A 222 -3.39 -4.18 12.59
N ARG A 223 -4.17 -3.24 13.15
CA ARG A 223 -3.67 -1.91 13.50
C ARG A 223 -3.19 -1.97 14.96
N PRO A 224 -1.87 -2.05 15.22
CA PRO A 224 -1.38 -2.20 16.59
C PRO A 224 -1.57 -0.90 17.36
N THR A 225 -2.19 -0.98 18.53
CA THR A 225 -2.19 0.10 19.53
C THR A 225 -0.99 -0.01 20.46
N ARG A 226 -0.44 -1.22 20.64
CA ARG A 226 0.78 -1.50 21.42
C ARG A 226 1.52 -2.70 20.83
N ILE A 227 2.85 -2.63 20.85
CA ILE A 227 3.77 -3.72 20.49
C ILE A 227 4.75 -3.87 21.64
N ASP A 228 4.79 -5.05 22.25
CA ASP A 228 5.70 -5.42 23.33
C ASP A 228 6.71 -6.43 22.82
N THR A 229 7.99 -6.25 23.15
CA THR A 229 9.04 -7.24 22.80
C THR A 229 9.11 -8.31 23.89
N LEU A 230 8.75 -9.55 23.55
CA LEU A 230 8.75 -10.66 24.49
C LEU A 230 10.11 -11.37 24.42
N SER A 231 10.99 -11.05 25.36
CA SER A 231 12.22 -11.82 25.52
C SER A 231 11.90 -13.15 26.21
N PRO A 232 12.36 -14.31 25.69
CA PRO A 232 12.36 -15.53 26.49
C PRO A 232 13.31 -15.31 27.66
N GLN A 233 12.80 -15.38 28.90
CA GLN A 233 13.66 -15.36 30.07
C GLN A 233 14.58 -16.59 30.05
N ARG A 234 15.85 -16.39 30.43
CA ARG A 234 16.87 -17.43 30.53
C ARG A 234 16.79 -18.17 31.85
#